data_AF-A0A8H6KBQ1-F1
#
_entry.id   AF-A0A8H6KBQ1-F1
#
_cell.length_a   1.000
_cell.length_b   1.000
_cell.length_c   1.000
_cell.angle_alpha   90.00
_cell.angle_beta   90.00
_cell.angle_gamma   90.00
#
_symmetry.space_group_name_H-M   'P 1'
#
loop_
_entity.id
_entity.type
_entity.pdbx_description
1 polymer ?
#
loop_
_entity_poly.entity_id
_entity_poly.type
_entity_poly.pdbx_seq_one_letter_code
_entity_poly.pdbx_strand_id
1 'polypeptide(L)'
;MRHGVDYETYIIPRPWSNGNVILGGYMQKGVSTSDTFSHETESILSRTTTLSTELDSGDAEVLASFSGLRPSRKGGARIEREDTVVDGARRVLVHDYGAGGTGFQAGYGMALDAVATVDDVLGGIAAEGSRAKL
;
A
#
# COMPACT_ATOMS: atom_id res chain seq x y z
N MET A 1 -19.33 0.79 -1.11
CA MET A 1 -18.50 0.59 -2.31
C MET A 1 -18.64 -0.88 -2.70
N ARG A 2 -18.99 -1.17 -3.95
CA ARG A 2 -19.06 -2.57 -4.43
C ARG A 2 -17.62 -3.01 -4.68
N HIS A 3 -17.25 -4.21 -4.25
CA HIS A 3 -15.94 -4.82 -4.47
C HIS A 3 -16.16 -6.23 -4.99
N GLY A 4 -15.33 -6.68 -5.92
CA GLY A 4 -15.47 -8.01 -6.49
C GLY A 4 -14.52 -8.26 -7.65
N VAL A 5 -14.55 -9.51 -8.12
CA VAL A 5 -13.68 -10.06 -9.17
C VAL A 5 -13.79 -9.24 -10.46
N ASP A 6 -14.98 -8.77 -10.83
CA ASP A 6 -15.17 -8.04 -12.11
C ASP A 6 -15.58 -6.57 -11.94
N TYR A 7 -15.39 -6.01 -10.74
CA TYR A 7 -15.92 -4.67 -10.44
C TYR A 7 -14.89 -3.55 -10.56
N GLU A 8 -13.63 -3.81 -10.20
CA GLU A 8 -12.63 -2.75 -10.11
C GLU A 8 -12.04 -2.45 -11.48
N THR A 9 -12.32 -1.29 -12.06
CA THR A 9 -11.67 -0.81 -13.29
C THR A 9 -10.98 0.52 -12.99
N TYR A 10 -9.68 0.61 -13.26
CA TYR A 10 -8.92 1.84 -13.12
C TYR A 10 -7.82 1.96 -14.17
N ILE A 11 -7.52 3.19 -14.54
CA ILE A 11 -6.48 3.59 -15.48
C ILE A 11 -5.68 4.69 -14.78
N ILE A 12 -4.41 4.42 -14.47
CA ILE A 12 -3.56 5.35 -13.71
C ILE A 12 -2.29 5.64 -14.51
N PRO A 13 -2.22 6.78 -15.22
CA PRO A 13 -1.00 7.24 -15.85
C PRO A 13 0.08 7.46 -14.81
N ARG A 14 1.31 7.01 -15.08
CA ARG A 14 2.44 7.21 -14.17
C ARG A 14 3.25 8.42 -14.62
N PRO A 15 3.33 9.51 -13.84
CA PRO A 15 4.18 10.65 -14.16
C PRO A 15 5.64 10.24 -14.34
N TRP A 16 6.35 10.92 -15.25
CA TRP A 16 7.78 10.70 -15.55
C TRP A 16 8.14 9.26 -15.95
N SER A 17 7.19 8.51 -16.53
CA SER A 17 7.39 7.11 -16.94
C SER A 17 7.45 6.91 -18.46
N ASN A 18 7.65 7.98 -19.24
CA ASN A 18 7.60 7.95 -20.70
C ASN A 18 6.26 7.42 -21.25
N GLY A 19 5.14 7.78 -20.61
CA GLY A 19 3.80 7.41 -21.06
C GLY A 19 3.26 6.09 -20.51
N ASN A 20 3.94 5.42 -19.58
CA ASN A 20 3.42 4.19 -18.99
C ASN A 20 2.16 4.44 -18.16
N VAL A 21 1.24 3.49 -18.26
CA VAL A 21 -0.06 3.52 -17.58
C VAL A 21 -0.25 2.20 -16.83
N ILE A 22 -0.77 2.27 -15.61
CA ILE A 22 -1.21 1.09 -14.86
C ILE A 22 -2.68 0.86 -15.16
N LEU A 23 -2.98 -0.31 -15.73
CA LEU A 23 -4.33 -0.78 -15.99
C LEU A 23 -4.72 -1.80 -14.93
N GLY A 24 -5.92 -1.69 -14.39
CA GLY A 24 -6.44 -2.70 -13.47
C GLY A 24 -7.96 -2.67 -13.36
N GLY A 25 -8.55 -3.52 -12.53
CA GLY A 25 -7.86 -4.54 -11.75
C GLY A 25 -8.80 -5.54 -11.10
N TYR A 26 -8.24 -6.28 -10.15
CA TYR A 26 -8.94 -7.25 -9.32
C TYR A 26 -8.74 -6.92 -7.83
N MET A 27 -9.76 -7.18 -7.03
CA MET A 27 -9.69 -7.19 -5.56
C MET A 27 -10.27 -8.49 -5.02
N GLN A 28 -9.40 -9.50 -4.89
CA GLN A 28 -9.78 -10.86 -4.51
C GLN A 28 -9.43 -11.14 -3.04
N LYS A 29 -10.41 -10.97 -2.15
CA LYS A 29 -10.21 -11.23 -0.71
C LYS A 29 -9.93 -12.71 -0.47
N GLY A 30 -8.85 -13.01 0.26
CA GLY A 30 -8.50 -14.38 0.66
C GLY A 30 -7.70 -15.15 -0.38
N VAL A 31 -7.40 -14.55 -1.54
CA VAL A 31 -6.45 -15.10 -2.51
C VAL A 31 -5.05 -14.60 -2.15
N SER A 32 -4.11 -15.52 -2.00
CA SER A 32 -2.74 -15.24 -1.57
C SER A 32 -1.67 -15.65 -2.58
N THR A 33 -2.06 -16.04 -3.79
CA THR A 33 -1.09 -16.33 -4.85
C THR A 33 -0.51 -15.04 -5.44
N SER A 34 0.75 -15.12 -5.86
CA SER A 34 1.43 -14.10 -6.67
C SER A 34 1.41 -14.43 -8.16
N ASP A 35 0.65 -15.45 -8.56
CA ASP A 35 0.49 -15.79 -9.97
C ASP A 35 -0.31 -14.71 -10.70
N THR A 36 -0.14 -14.65 -12.01
CA THR A 36 -0.95 -13.82 -12.91
C THR A 36 -1.66 -14.74 -13.88
N PHE A 37 -2.96 -14.55 -14.08
CA PHE A 37 -3.76 -15.37 -14.98
C PHE A 37 -4.10 -14.60 -16.27
N SER A 38 -3.97 -15.27 -17.42
CA SER A 38 -4.22 -14.63 -18.73
C SER A 38 -5.64 -14.06 -18.84
N HIS A 39 -6.64 -14.81 -18.39
CA HIS A 39 -8.05 -14.37 -18.42
C HIS A 39 -8.30 -13.09 -17.61
N GLU A 40 -7.58 -12.88 -16.50
CA GLU A 40 -7.67 -11.64 -15.71
C GLU A 40 -7.01 -10.47 -16.46
N THR A 41 -5.87 -10.72 -17.12
CA THR A 41 -5.19 -9.73 -17.96
C THR A 41 -6.08 -9.31 -19.14
N GLU A 42 -6.65 -10.27 -19.86
CA GLU A 42 -7.58 -10.02 -20.98
C GLU A 42 -8.83 -9.25 -20.53
N SER A 43 -9.39 -9.60 -19.36
CA SER A 43 -10.50 -8.88 -18.74
C SER A 43 -10.15 -7.43 -18.39
N ILE A 44 -8.98 -7.18 -17.79
CA ILE A 44 -8.51 -5.82 -17.47
C ILE A 44 -8.37 -4.99 -18.75
N LEU A 45 -7.73 -5.54 -19.78
CA LEU A 45 -7.55 -4.84 -21.06
C LEU A 45 -8.90 -4.49 -21.68
N SER A 46 -9.81 -5.46 -21.81
CA SER A 46 -11.15 -5.24 -22.35
C SER A 46 -11.93 -4.15 -21.61
N ARG A 47 -11.97 -4.22 -20.27
CA ARG A 47 -12.71 -3.24 -19.44
C ARG A 47 -12.07 -1.85 -19.46
N THR A 48 -10.75 -1.76 -19.50
CA THR A 48 -10.05 -0.46 -19.52
C THR A 48 -10.12 0.20 -20.89
N THR A 49 -9.99 -0.55 -21.99
CA THR A 49 -10.24 -0.02 -23.35
C THR A 49 -11.68 0.43 -23.54
N THR A 50 -12.65 -0.30 -22.97
CA THR A 50 -14.07 0.15 -22.95
C THR A 50 -14.24 1.46 -22.17
N LEU A 51 -13.48 1.66 -21.10
CA LEU A 51 -13.56 2.86 -20.27
C LEU A 51 -12.87 4.07 -20.89
N SER A 52 -11.76 3.88 -21.61
CA SER A 52 -11.04 4.95 -22.30
C SER A 52 -10.61 4.52 -23.69
N THR A 53 -11.20 5.16 -24.71
CA THR A 53 -10.90 4.93 -26.13
C THR A 53 -9.48 5.32 -26.51
N GLU A 54 -8.76 6.10 -25.70
CA GLU A 54 -7.34 6.41 -25.94
C GLU A 54 -6.46 5.14 -25.92
N LEU A 55 -6.91 4.08 -25.23
CA LEU A 55 -6.23 2.79 -25.21
C LEU A 55 -6.53 1.93 -26.45
N ASP A 56 -7.49 2.33 -27.29
CA ASP A 56 -7.90 1.61 -28.51
C ASP A 56 -7.08 2.04 -29.75
N SER A 57 -6.08 2.92 -29.60
CA SER A 57 -5.29 3.42 -30.73
C SER A 57 -4.42 2.37 -31.42
N GLY A 58 -4.25 1.19 -30.79
CA GLY A 58 -3.41 0.10 -31.30
C GLY A 58 -1.91 0.24 -30.99
N ASP A 59 -1.50 1.34 -30.34
CA ASP A 59 -0.09 1.62 -30.01
C ASP A 59 0.33 1.12 -28.62
N ALA A 60 -0.62 0.64 -27.82
CA ALA A 60 -0.36 0.23 -26.44
C ALA A 60 0.34 -1.14 -26.39
N GLU A 61 1.60 -1.13 -25.94
CA GLU A 61 2.37 -2.35 -25.66
C GLU A 61 2.14 -2.81 -24.19
N VAL A 62 1.84 -4.09 -24.01
CA VAL A 62 1.79 -4.69 -22.66
C VAL A 62 3.21 -4.98 -22.20
N LEU A 63 3.75 -4.12 -21.33
CA LEU A 63 5.11 -4.27 -20.81
C LEU A 63 5.24 -5.43 -19.79
N ALA A 64 4.22 -5.64 -18.96
CA ALA A 64 4.18 -6.71 -17.96
C ALA A 64 2.80 -6.86 -17.32
N SER A 65 2.51 -8.07 -16.82
CA SER A 65 1.39 -8.36 -15.92
C SER A 65 1.91 -8.55 -14.49
N PHE A 66 1.21 -7.99 -13.50
CA PHE A 66 1.59 -8.09 -12.09
C PHE A 66 0.38 -8.45 -11.23
N SER A 67 0.62 -9.24 -10.18
CA SER A 67 -0.29 -9.38 -9.06
C SER A 67 0.41 -8.95 -7.76
N GLY A 68 -0.38 -8.44 -6.82
CA GLY A 68 0.14 -7.90 -5.56
C GLY A 68 -0.86 -8.08 -4.42
N LEU A 69 -0.35 -8.48 -3.26
CA LEU A 69 -1.16 -8.72 -2.08
C LEU A 69 -1.30 -7.43 -1.26
N ARG A 70 -2.51 -6.90 -1.20
CA ARG A 70 -2.83 -5.73 -0.36
C ARG A 70 -2.83 -6.15 1.12
N PRO A 71 -1.96 -5.59 1.98
CA PRO A 71 -1.86 -5.96 3.40
C PRO A 71 -3.00 -5.33 4.20
N SER A 72 -4.23 -5.82 4.00
CA SER A 72 -5.44 -5.35 4.67
C SER A 72 -5.59 -6.00 6.04
N ARG A 73 -6.10 -5.25 7.01
CA ARG A 73 -6.43 -5.75 8.35
C ARG A 73 -7.94 -5.62 8.62
N LYS A 74 -8.55 -6.63 9.23
CA LYS A 74 -9.93 -6.53 9.75
C LYS A 74 -9.94 -5.46 10.85
N GLY A 75 -10.82 -4.47 10.72
CA GLY A 75 -10.85 -3.31 11.62
C GLY A 75 -9.98 -2.12 11.16
N GLY A 76 -9.37 -2.20 9.97
CA GLY A 76 -8.57 -1.11 9.41
C GLY A 76 -7.11 -1.12 9.84
N ALA A 77 -6.36 -0.11 9.40
CA ALA A 77 -4.97 0.09 9.79
C ALA A 77 -4.83 0.16 11.32
N ARG A 78 -3.73 -0.37 11.84
CA ARG A 78 -3.38 -0.34 13.26
C ARG A 78 -2.19 0.60 13.41
N ILE A 79 -2.41 1.70 14.12
CA ILE A 79 -1.39 2.69 14.48
C ILE A 79 -1.46 2.87 15.99
N GLU A 80 -0.58 2.18 16.71
CA GLU A 80 -0.61 2.20 18.17
C GLU A 80 0.74 1.82 18.78
N ARG A 81 1.00 2.35 19.97
CA ARG A 81 2.15 1.99 20.79
C ARG A 81 1.79 0.86 21.76
N GLU A 82 2.72 -0.08 21.89
CA GLU A 82 2.70 -1.15 22.88
C GLU A 82 4.05 -1.20 23.61
N ASP A 83 4.03 -1.20 24.94
CA ASP A 83 5.22 -1.49 25.74
C ASP A 83 5.37 -3.02 25.86
N THR A 84 6.53 -3.54 25.49
CA THR A 84 6.81 -4.99 25.49
C THR A 84 8.17 -5.31 26.13
N VAL A 85 8.46 -6.60 26.32
CA VAL A 85 9.75 -7.08 26.84
C VAL A 85 10.39 -7.98 25.78
N VAL A 86 11.60 -7.61 25.35
CA VAL A 86 12.42 -8.40 24.41
C VAL A 86 13.75 -8.67 25.08
N ASP A 87 14.12 -9.94 25.21
CA ASP A 87 15.36 -10.38 25.87
C ASP A 87 15.55 -9.81 27.29
N GLY A 88 14.45 -9.74 28.06
CA GLY A 88 14.45 -9.23 29.44
C GLY A 88 14.52 -7.70 29.55
N ALA A 89 14.62 -6.97 28.44
CA ALA A 89 14.63 -5.51 28.42
C ALA A 89 13.26 -4.95 27.98
N ARG A 90 12.79 -3.90 28.65
CA ARG A 90 11.59 -3.15 28.20
C ARG A 90 11.88 -2.46 26.86
N ARG A 91 10.96 -2.58 25.92
CA ARG A 91 11.01 -2.00 24.58
C ARG A 91 9.67 -1.34 24.27
N VAL A 92 9.71 -0.37 23.36
CA VAL A 92 8.53 0.27 22.79
C VAL A 92 8.35 -0.30 21.39
N LEU A 93 7.17 -0.86 21.12
CA LEU A 93 6.76 -1.35 19.81
C LEU A 93 5.69 -0.40 19.26
N VAL A 94 5.93 0.15 18.07
CA VAL A 94 4.94 0.95 17.34
C VAL A 94 4.42 0.10 16.19
N HIS A 95 3.13 -0.21 16.25
CA HIS A 95 2.41 -0.84 15.15
C HIS A 95 2.06 0.23 14.13
N ASP A 96 2.38 0.02 12.86
CA ASP A 96 1.94 0.85 11.74
C ASP A 96 1.75 -0.04 10.50
N TYR A 97 0.60 -0.73 10.43
CA TYR A 97 0.31 -1.70 9.37
C TYR A 97 -1.18 -1.83 9.08
N GLY A 98 -1.54 -2.54 8.00
CA GLY A 98 -2.95 -2.88 7.73
C GLY A 98 -3.68 -1.90 6.79
N ALA A 99 -2.95 -1.04 6.07
CA ALA A 99 -3.51 -0.02 5.17
C ALA A 99 -4.20 -0.59 3.91
N GLY A 100 -4.11 -1.89 3.64
CA GLY A 100 -4.72 -2.49 2.46
C GLY A 100 -4.28 -1.84 1.16
N GLY A 101 -5.25 -1.40 0.34
CA GLY A 101 -4.99 -0.75 -0.95
C GLY A 101 -4.66 0.74 -0.86
N THR A 102 -4.70 1.35 0.32
CA THR A 102 -4.60 2.82 0.48
C THR A 102 -3.28 3.26 1.10
N GLY A 103 -2.28 2.38 1.20
CA GLY A 103 -1.01 2.67 1.86
C GLY A 103 -0.28 3.90 1.31
N PHE A 104 -0.27 4.09 -0.02
CA PHE A 104 0.42 5.25 -0.62
C PHE A 104 -0.27 6.58 -0.29
N GLN A 105 -1.60 6.64 -0.40
CA GLN A 105 -2.36 7.87 -0.12
C GLN A 105 -2.49 8.19 1.38
N ALA A 106 -2.51 7.17 2.24
CA ALA A 106 -2.67 7.34 3.69
C ALA A 106 -1.32 7.41 4.42
N GLY A 107 -0.24 6.91 3.82
CA GLY A 107 1.01 6.62 4.51
C GLY A 107 1.64 7.80 5.23
N TYR A 108 1.52 9.03 4.69
CA TYR A 108 2.03 10.21 5.38
C TYR A 108 1.28 10.49 6.69
N GLY A 109 -0.05 10.43 6.67
CA GLY A 109 -0.85 10.59 7.90
C GLY A 109 -0.59 9.47 8.89
N MET A 110 -0.48 8.23 8.41
CA MET A 110 -0.15 7.08 9.26
C MET A 110 1.21 7.25 9.95
N ALA A 111 2.21 7.76 9.24
CA ALA A 111 3.53 8.03 9.80
C ALA A 111 3.49 9.15 10.86
N LEU A 112 2.71 10.22 10.64
CA LEU A 112 2.54 11.28 11.63
C LEU A 112 1.90 10.74 12.92
N ASP A 113 0.83 9.95 12.79
CA ASP A 113 0.16 9.33 13.93
C ASP A 113 1.10 8.38 14.68
N ALA A 114 1.89 7.57 13.95
CA ALA A 114 2.87 6.66 14.52
C ALA A 114 3.95 7.40 15.33
N VAL A 115 4.51 8.49 14.79
CA VAL A 115 5.50 9.34 15.47
C VAL A 115 4.90 9.94 16.74
N ALA A 116 3.67 10.47 16.66
CA ALA A 116 2.98 11.06 17.81
C ALA A 116 2.81 10.07 18.98
N THR A 117 2.72 8.76 18.71
CA THR A 117 2.62 7.74 19.78
C THR A 117 3.90 7.60 20.63
N VAL A 118 5.02 8.15 20.19
CA VAL A 118 6.34 8.01 20.82
C VAL A 118 7.07 9.34 21.05
N ASP A 119 6.37 10.48 20.99
CA ASP A 119 6.97 11.80 21.21
C ASP A 119 7.71 11.91 22.55
N ASP A 120 7.19 11.27 23.60
CA ASP A 120 7.83 11.20 24.92
C ASP A 120 9.17 10.45 24.88
N VAL A 121 9.23 9.34 24.16
CA VAL A 121 10.43 8.51 24.00
C VAL A 121 11.47 9.24 23.18
N LEU A 122 11.05 9.86 22.06
CA LEU A 122 11.92 10.66 21.20
C LEU A 122 12.50 11.86 21.97
N GLY A 123 11.68 12.53 22.77
CA GLY A 123 12.13 13.62 23.65
C GLY A 123 13.16 13.17 24.68
N GLY A 124 12.96 12.00 25.29
CA GLY A 124 13.93 11.40 26.22
C GLY A 124 15.28 11.10 25.58
N ILE A 125 15.28 10.47 24.40
CA ILE A 125 16.49 10.13 23.65
C ILE A 125 17.27 11.40 23.25
N ALA A 126 16.56 12.43 22.79
CA ALA A 126 17.18 13.70 22.41
C ALA A 126 17.86 14.39 23.62
N ALA A 127 17.21 14.36 24.78
CA ALA A 127 17.77 14.91 26.02
C ALA A 127 19.01 14.14 26.51
N GLU A 128 19.01 12.81 26.41
CA GLU A 128 20.15 11.96 26.76
C GLU A 128 21.35 12.17 25.81
N GLY A 129 21.10 12.30 24.51
CA GLY A 129 22.14 12.58 23.52
C GLY A 129 22.77 13.97 23.64
N SER A 130 22.02 14.94 24.18
CA SER A 130 22.50 16.32 24.44
C SER A 130 23.32 16.45 25.72
N ARG A 131 23.31 15.47 26.63
CA ARG A 131 24.20 15.48 27.79
C ARG A 131 25.61 15.15 27.33
N ALA A 132 26.51 16.14 27.40
CA ALA A 132 27.94 15.89 27.23
C ALA A 132 28.37 14.73 28.13
N LYS A 133 29.00 13.71 27.55
CA LYS A 133 29.65 12.64 28.31
C LYS A 133 30.86 13.28 29.02
N LEU A 134 30.71 13.63 30.29
CA LEU A 134 31.80 14.00 31.18
C LEU A 134 32.66 12.77 31.49
#